data_AF-K1SNW2-F1
#
_entry.id   AF-K1SNW2-F1
#
_cell.length_a   1.000
_cell.length_b   1.000
_cell.length_c   1.000
_cell.angle_alpha   90.00
_cell.angle_beta   90.00
_cell.angle_gamma   90.00
#
_symmetry.space_group_name_H-M   'P 1'
#
loop_
_entity.id
_entity.type
_entity.pdbx_description
1 polymer ?
#
loop_
_entity_poly.entity_id
_entity_poly.type
_entity_poly.pdbx_seq_one_letter_code
_entity_poly.pdbx_strand_id
1 'polypeptide(L)'
;VEYSGDVVKDMSMEGRLTLCNLSIEMGARGGFVAPDETTFEYIKGREYAPKGEEWDKAVAYWKTLKSGDDAVFDKELTFEAKDIEPRITYGTNPGMGIGITGNIPTLDEIPEEEQAGFKKSLNYMGFQPGEKLEGHPIDYVFLGACTNGRIEDFRAFASLVKGKKKADGVTAWL
;
A
#
# COMPACT_ATOMS: atom_id res chain seq x y z
N VAL A 1 -2.59 -8.50 11.58
CA VAL A 1 -1.52 -7.50 11.76
C VAL A 1 -2.17 -6.20 12.16
N GLU A 2 -1.69 -5.61 13.24
CA GLU A 2 -2.09 -4.28 13.68
C GLU A 2 -1.04 -3.27 13.21
N TYR A 3 -1.49 -2.16 12.63
CA TYR A 3 -0.66 -1.05 12.18
C TYR A 3 -0.86 0.15 13.10
N SER A 4 0.25 0.70 13.58
CA SER A 4 0.26 1.83 14.52
C SER A 4 1.44 2.78 14.20
N GLY A 5 1.51 3.88 14.95
CA GLY A 5 2.53 4.91 14.78
C GLY A 5 2.03 6.13 14.01
N ASP A 6 2.84 7.19 14.04
CA ASP A 6 2.47 8.52 13.56
C ASP A 6 2.09 8.51 12.07
N VAL A 7 2.80 7.74 11.25
CA VAL A 7 2.51 7.60 9.82
C VAL A 7 1.09 7.10 9.60
N VAL A 8 0.68 6.03 10.29
CA VAL A 8 -0.65 5.41 10.14
C VAL A 8 -1.75 6.35 10.66
N LYS A 9 -1.46 7.07 11.74
CA LYS A 9 -2.35 8.09 12.30
C LYS A 9 -2.58 9.23 11.31
N ASP A 10 -1.53 9.66 10.61
CA ASP A 10 -1.59 10.76 9.65
C ASP A 10 -2.16 10.35 8.28
N MET A 11 -2.34 9.05 8.02
CA MET A 11 -2.99 8.55 6.80
C MET A 11 -4.48 8.92 6.75
N SER A 12 -4.97 9.20 5.53
CA SER A 12 -6.41 9.20 5.23
C SER A 12 -7.03 7.83 5.49
N MET A 13 -8.35 7.77 5.62
CA MET A 13 -9.04 6.49 5.77
C MET A 13 -8.83 5.59 4.55
N GLU A 14 -8.82 6.16 3.36
CA GLU A 14 -8.50 5.49 2.12
C GLU A 14 -7.09 4.89 2.12
N GLY A 15 -6.07 5.64 2.56
CA GLY A 15 -4.71 5.12 2.74
C GLY A 15 -4.66 3.93 3.71
N ARG A 16 -5.38 4.02 4.84
CA ARG A 16 -5.52 2.92 5.80
C ARG A 16 -6.22 1.70 5.20
N LEU A 17 -7.27 1.90 4.39
CA LEU A 17 -7.95 0.82 3.68
C LEU A 17 -7.02 0.12 2.69
N THR A 18 -6.17 0.87 1.99
CA THR A 18 -5.15 0.30 1.10
C THR A 18 -4.11 -0.51 1.89
N LEU A 19 -3.61 0.02 2.99
CA LEU A 19 -2.65 -0.69 3.87
C LEU A 19 -3.24 -2.00 4.42
N CYS A 20 -4.48 -1.95 4.94
CA CYS A 20 -5.16 -3.14 5.43
C CYS A 20 -5.48 -4.14 4.31
N ASN A 21 -5.84 -3.67 3.11
CA ASN A 21 -6.08 -4.53 1.96
C ASN A 21 -4.82 -5.33 1.59
N LEU A 22 -3.65 -4.69 1.62
CA LEU A 22 -2.37 -5.31 1.28
C LEU A 22 -1.80 -6.25 2.36
N SER A 23 -2.56 -6.51 3.43
CA SER A 23 -2.09 -7.37 4.52
C SER A 23 -2.07 -8.84 4.11
N ILE A 24 -2.92 -9.26 3.17
CA ILE A 24 -3.02 -10.66 2.75
C ILE A 24 -1.81 -11.09 1.92
N GLU A 25 -1.13 -10.17 1.26
CA GLU A 25 0.05 -10.37 0.43
C GLU A 25 1.25 -10.84 1.26
N MET A 26 1.29 -10.50 2.55
CA MET A 26 2.24 -11.07 3.52
C MET A 26 1.66 -12.25 4.31
N GLY A 27 0.54 -12.81 3.87
CA GLY A 27 -0.12 -13.96 4.48
C GLY A 27 -0.92 -13.66 5.76
N ALA A 28 -1.20 -12.38 6.06
CA ALA A 28 -1.98 -12.04 7.25
C ALA A 28 -3.46 -12.41 7.07
N ARG A 29 -4.10 -12.89 8.14
CA ARG A 29 -5.56 -13.11 8.17
C ARG A 29 -6.38 -11.81 8.07
N GLY A 30 -5.77 -10.68 8.41
CA GLY A 30 -6.39 -9.37 8.37
C GLY A 30 -5.42 -8.27 8.78
N GLY A 31 -5.69 -7.07 8.29
CA GLY A 31 -5.07 -5.81 8.70
C GLY A 31 -6.00 -5.02 9.62
N PHE A 32 -5.44 -4.40 10.65
CA PHE A 32 -6.18 -3.63 11.63
C PHE A 32 -5.48 -2.28 11.88
N VAL A 33 -6.26 -1.20 11.87
CA VAL A 33 -5.85 0.14 12.30
C VAL A 33 -6.89 0.59 13.31
N ALA A 34 -6.46 1.01 14.49
CA ALA A 34 -7.37 1.50 15.51
C ALA A 34 -8.16 2.72 14.99
N PRO A 35 -9.47 2.81 15.26
CA PRO A 35 -10.27 3.94 14.84
C PRO A 35 -9.93 5.18 15.67
N ASP A 36 -9.90 6.32 15.00
CA ASP A 36 -9.63 7.64 15.57
C ASP A 36 -10.55 8.69 14.93
N GLU A 37 -10.28 9.96 15.21
CA GLU A 37 -11.00 11.10 14.63
C GLU A 37 -11.11 11.02 13.11
N THR A 38 -10.05 10.66 12.38
CA THR A 38 -10.06 10.48 10.91
C THR A 38 -11.08 9.41 10.50
N THR A 39 -11.17 8.32 11.26
CA THR A 39 -12.16 7.26 11.02
C THR A 39 -13.58 7.74 11.26
N PHE A 40 -13.81 8.48 12.34
CA PHE A 40 -15.14 8.99 12.68
C PHE A 40 -15.60 10.04 11.68
N GLU A 41 -14.74 10.97 11.30
CA GLU A 41 -15.04 11.98 10.27
C GLU A 41 -15.36 11.35 8.93
N TYR A 42 -14.60 10.32 8.53
CA TYR A 42 -14.86 9.59 7.30
C TYR A 42 -16.25 8.95 7.30
N ILE A 43 -16.71 8.37 8.41
CA ILE A 43 -18.02 7.69 8.51
C ILE A 43 -19.17 8.69 8.67
N LYS A 44 -18.95 9.84 9.32
CA LYS A 44 -20.00 10.78 9.71
C LYS A 44 -20.86 11.23 8.53
N GLY A 45 -22.17 11.10 8.67
CA GLY A 45 -23.14 11.54 7.65
C GLY A 45 -23.27 10.64 6.43
N ARG A 46 -22.56 9.51 6.36
CA ARG A 46 -22.79 8.48 5.33
C ARG A 46 -24.15 7.80 5.49
N GLU A 47 -24.63 7.19 4.41
CA GLU A 47 -25.97 6.59 4.29
C GLU A 47 -26.35 5.71 5.49
N TYR A 48 -25.41 4.86 5.94
CA TYR A 48 -25.61 3.90 7.03
C TYR A 48 -24.95 4.31 8.35
N ALA A 49 -24.45 5.54 8.46
CA ALA A 49 -23.89 6.03 9.70
C ALA A 49 -25.01 6.26 10.74
N PRO A 50 -24.79 5.93 12.02
CA PRO A 50 -25.69 6.34 13.10
C PRO A 50 -25.89 7.86 13.12
N LYS A 51 -27.03 8.31 13.64
CA LYS A 51 -27.42 9.73 13.64
C LYS A 51 -27.82 10.19 15.05
N GLY A 52 -27.67 11.48 15.32
CA GLY A 52 -28.06 12.08 16.60
C GLY A 52 -27.38 11.39 17.79
N GLU A 53 -28.11 11.10 18.85
CA GLU A 53 -27.57 10.46 20.06
C GLU A 53 -26.92 9.08 19.80
N GLU A 54 -27.40 8.34 18.80
CA GLU A 54 -26.81 7.04 18.44
C GLU A 54 -25.42 7.21 17.80
N TRP A 55 -25.15 8.34 17.15
CA TRP A 55 -23.80 8.68 16.69
C TRP A 55 -22.85 8.87 17.87
N ASP A 56 -23.27 9.62 18.88
CA ASP A 56 -22.43 9.90 20.04
C ASP A 56 -22.12 8.63 20.83
N LYS A 57 -23.12 7.75 21.01
CA LYS A 57 -22.93 6.41 21.60
C LYS A 57 -21.98 5.54 20.78
N ALA A 58 -22.14 5.52 19.46
CA ALA A 58 -21.29 4.73 18.58
C ALA A 58 -19.84 5.22 18.61
N VAL A 59 -19.59 6.52 18.53
CA VAL A 59 -18.24 7.10 18.65
C VAL A 59 -17.62 6.81 20.01
N ALA A 60 -18.39 6.93 21.10
CA ALA A 60 -17.90 6.60 22.45
C ALA A 60 -17.45 5.12 22.54
N TYR A 61 -18.23 4.20 21.95
CA TYR A 61 -17.87 2.79 21.86
C TYR A 61 -16.67 2.56 20.93
N TRP A 62 -16.65 3.14 19.73
CA TRP A 62 -15.55 2.93 18.78
C TRP A 62 -14.21 3.43 19.32
N LYS A 63 -14.19 4.49 20.15
CA LYS A 63 -12.99 4.94 20.87
C LYS A 63 -12.38 3.89 21.80
N THR A 64 -13.14 2.86 22.18
CA THR A 64 -12.63 1.73 22.97
C THR A 64 -12.09 0.59 22.11
N LEU A 65 -12.26 0.63 20.78
CA LEU A 65 -11.84 -0.44 19.86
C LEU A 65 -10.37 -0.29 19.46
N LYS A 66 -9.48 -0.22 20.46
CA LYS A 66 -8.04 -0.18 20.27
C LYS A 66 -7.35 -1.13 21.24
N SER A 67 -6.15 -1.57 20.87
CA SER A 67 -5.28 -2.32 21.78
C SER A 67 -4.92 -1.45 22.99
N GLY A 68 -4.90 -2.07 24.17
CA GLY A 68 -4.49 -1.43 25.42
C GLY A 68 -2.97 -1.33 25.56
N ASP A 69 -2.50 -0.58 26.55
CA ASP A 69 -1.05 -0.44 26.83
C ASP A 69 -0.41 -1.77 27.29
N ASP A 70 -1.24 -2.74 27.71
CA ASP A 70 -0.86 -4.09 28.12
C ASP A 70 -1.03 -5.14 27.01
N ALA A 71 -1.32 -4.71 25.77
CA ALA A 71 -1.44 -5.61 24.64
C ALA A 71 -0.12 -6.34 24.36
N VAL A 72 -0.20 -7.65 24.16
CA VAL A 72 0.96 -8.50 23.87
C VAL A 72 0.96 -8.85 22.38
N PHE A 73 2.06 -8.54 21.70
CA PHE A 73 2.29 -8.90 20.29
C PHE A 73 3.35 -9.99 20.21
N ASP A 74 3.10 -11.03 19.39
CA ASP A 74 4.10 -12.09 19.15
C ASP A 74 5.39 -11.53 18.52
N LYS A 75 5.27 -10.47 17.72
CA LYS A 75 6.38 -9.76 17.08
C LYS A 75 6.01 -8.30 16.85
N GLU A 76 6.93 -7.41 17.19
CA GLU A 76 6.85 -5.99 16.88
C GLU A 76 7.91 -5.62 15.85
N LEU A 77 7.51 -4.92 14.79
CA LEU A 77 8.38 -4.47 13.72
C LEU A 77 8.21 -2.95 13.58
N THR A 78 9.31 -2.22 13.72
CA THR A 78 9.32 -0.76 13.57
C THR A 78 10.00 -0.39 12.25
N PHE A 79 9.35 0.49 11.49
CA PHE A 79 9.88 1.00 10.22
C PHE A 79 9.87 2.52 10.25
N GLU A 80 10.99 3.12 9.84
CA GLU A 80 11.13 4.55 9.71
C GLU A 80 10.54 5.00 8.36
N ALA A 81 9.54 5.86 8.37
CA ALA A 81 8.84 6.31 7.16
C ALA A 81 9.78 6.93 6.12
N LYS A 82 10.79 7.66 6.59
CA LYS A 82 11.82 8.33 5.78
C LYS A 82 12.67 7.35 4.96
N ASP A 83 12.71 6.08 5.35
CA ASP A 83 13.47 5.04 4.65
C ASP A 83 12.61 4.36 3.55
N ILE A 84 11.31 4.68 3.48
CA ILE A 84 10.38 4.15 2.48
C ILE A 84 10.30 5.11 1.30
N GLU A 85 11.13 4.85 0.29
CA GLU A 85 11.03 5.51 -1.02
C GLU A 85 9.86 4.95 -1.86
N PRO A 86 9.47 5.59 -2.98
CA PRO A 86 8.50 5.01 -3.91
C PRO A 86 8.92 3.61 -4.36
N ARG A 87 8.01 2.64 -4.27
CA ARG A 87 8.32 1.22 -4.52
C ARG A 87 7.62 0.68 -5.76
N ILE A 88 8.20 -0.35 -6.33
CA ILE A 88 7.71 -1.05 -7.52
C ILE A 88 7.98 -2.56 -7.37
N THR A 89 7.05 -3.37 -7.88
CA THR A 89 7.22 -4.82 -7.97
C THR A 89 7.89 -5.18 -9.30
N TYR A 90 9.02 -5.87 -9.25
CA TYR A 90 9.79 -6.26 -10.45
C TYR A 90 9.45 -7.65 -10.98
N GLY A 91 8.73 -8.45 -10.18
CA GLY A 91 8.45 -9.86 -10.45
C GLY A 91 6.98 -10.17 -10.70
N THR A 92 6.65 -11.46 -10.60
CA THR A 92 5.29 -11.98 -10.87
C THR A 92 4.44 -12.14 -9.61
N ASN A 93 4.92 -11.69 -8.44
CA ASN A 93 4.14 -11.68 -7.20
C ASN A 93 4.44 -10.39 -6.39
N PRO A 94 3.51 -9.94 -5.53
CA PRO A 94 3.66 -8.68 -4.79
C PRO A 94 4.85 -8.61 -3.84
N GLY A 95 5.35 -9.76 -3.34
CA GLY A 95 6.51 -9.83 -2.45
C GLY A 95 7.83 -9.45 -3.14
N MET A 96 7.87 -9.46 -4.48
CA MET A 96 9.04 -9.07 -5.28
C MET A 96 9.12 -7.56 -5.46
N GLY A 97 9.17 -6.81 -4.35
CA GLY A 97 9.18 -5.35 -4.31
C GLY A 97 10.56 -4.74 -4.05
N ILE A 98 10.91 -3.71 -4.81
CA ILE A 98 12.12 -2.88 -4.61
C ILE A 98 11.74 -1.41 -4.54
N GLY A 99 12.63 -0.59 -4.00
CA GLY A 99 12.53 0.85 -4.21
C GLY A 99 12.83 1.21 -5.66
N ILE A 100 12.21 2.27 -6.19
CA ILE A 100 12.32 2.63 -7.61
C ILE A 100 13.76 2.98 -8.01
N THR A 101 14.58 3.45 -7.06
CA THR A 101 16.00 3.77 -7.31
C THR A 101 16.93 2.56 -7.16
N GLY A 102 16.41 1.45 -6.63
CA GLY A 102 17.14 0.22 -6.34
C GLY A 102 17.33 -0.69 -7.54
N ASN A 103 17.95 -1.83 -7.27
CA ASN A 103 18.24 -2.87 -8.25
C ASN A 103 17.44 -4.14 -7.90
N ILE A 104 17.09 -4.92 -8.92
CA ILE A 104 16.59 -6.29 -8.74
C ILE A 104 17.67 -7.10 -7.98
N PRO A 105 17.32 -7.92 -6.96
CA PRO A 105 18.30 -8.70 -6.22
C PRO A 105 19.19 -9.56 -7.12
N THR A 106 20.44 -9.76 -6.74
CA THR A 106 21.33 -10.74 -7.36
C THR A 106 21.05 -12.15 -6.82
N LEU A 107 21.54 -13.18 -7.52
CA LEU A 107 21.23 -14.56 -7.15
C LEU A 107 21.82 -14.98 -5.79
N ASP A 108 22.94 -14.38 -5.40
CA ASP A 108 23.58 -14.60 -4.10
C ASP A 108 22.82 -13.97 -2.93
N GLU A 109 21.90 -13.03 -3.19
CA GLU A 109 20.98 -12.46 -2.20
C GLU A 109 19.71 -13.32 -2.00
N ILE A 110 19.48 -14.32 -2.86
CA ILE A 110 18.29 -15.17 -2.85
C ILE A 110 18.64 -16.56 -2.28
N PRO A 111 17.88 -17.06 -1.29
CA PRO A 111 18.03 -18.43 -0.77
C PRO A 111 18.02 -19.46 -1.89
N GLU A 112 18.90 -20.47 -1.81
CA GLU A 112 19.13 -21.45 -2.88
C GLU A 112 17.82 -22.14 -3.32
N GLU A 113 16.96 -22.46 -2.36
CA GLU A 113 15.65 -23.05 -2.55
C GLU A 113 14.64 -22.16 -3.32
N GLU A 114 14.82 -20.84 -3.28
CA GLU A 114 13.95 -19.86 -3.94
C GLU A 114 14.49 -19.44 -5.33
N GLN A 115 15.78 -19.67 -5.60
CA GLN A 115 16.44 -19.19 -6.83
C GLN A 115 15.79 -19.69 -8.11
N ALA A 116 15.27 -20.92 -8.14
CA ALA A 116 14.60 -21.46 -9.31
C ALA A 116 13.31 -20.68 -9.66
N GLY A 117 12.52 -20.35 -8.63
CA GLY A 117 11.29 -19.54 -8.78
C GLY A 117 11.61 -18.09 -9.13
N PHE A 118 12.64 -17.52 -8.51
CA PHE A 118 13.14 -16.19 -8.82
C PHE A 118 13.56 -16.05 -10.28
N LYS A 119 14.42 -16.96 -10.79
CA LYS A 119 14.85 -16.98 -12.19
C LYS A 119 13.68 -17.11 -13.17
N LYS A 120 12.70 -17.98 -12.84
CA LYS A 120 11.49 -18.14 -13.67
C LYS A 120 10.69 -16.83 -13.75
N SER A 121 10.56 -16.12 -12.63
CA SER A 121 9.84 -14.85 -12.56
C SER A 121 10.55 -13.77 -13.39
N LEU A 122 11.88 -13.65 -13.27
CA LEU A 122 12.65 -12.70 -14.07
C LEU A 122 12.59 -13.00 -15.57
N ASN A 123 12.72 -14.27 -15.96
CA ASN A 123 12.60 -14.69 -17.35
C ASN A 123 11.21 -14.36 -17.93
N TYR A 124 10.15 -14.49 -17.14
CA TYR A 124 8.80 -14.11 -17.57
C TYR A 124 8.67 -12.60 -17.73
N MET A 125 9.24 -11.83 -16.80
CA MET A 125 9.20 -10.36 -16.82
C MET A 125 10.17 -9.75 -17.84
N GLY A 126 11.16 -10.51 -18.32
CA GLY A 126 12.18 -10.04 -19.25
C GLY A 126 13.34 -9.30 -18.59
N PHE A 127 13.56 -9.48 -17.28
CA PHE A 127 14.62 -8.80 -16.52
C PHE A 127 15.80 -9.71 -16.18
N GLN A 128 16.91 -9.10 -15.78
CA GLN A 128 18.11 -9.77 -15.27
C GLN A 128 18.35 -9.46 -13.77
N PRO A 129 19.00 -10.36 -13.02
CA PRO A 129 19.45 -10.05 -11.65
C PRO A 129 20.38 -8.83 -11.64
N GLY A 130 20.25 -7.96 -10.65
CA GLY A 130 21.04 -6.72 -10.52
C GLY A 130 20.60 -5.57 -11.42
N GLU A 131 19.61 -5.77 -12.30
CA GLU A 131 19.12 -4.75 -13.22
C GLU A 131 18.31 -3.65 -12.51
N LYS A 132 18.35 -2.42 -13.05
CA LYS A 132 17.49 -1.32 -12.62
C LYS A 132 16.23 -1.24 -13.46
N LEU A 133 15.10 -0.99 -12.83
CA LEU A 133 13.85 -0.79 -13.58
C LEU A 133 13.73 0.61 -14.19
N GLU A 134 14.35 1.62 -13.59
CA GLU A 134 14.34 2.98 -14.13
C GLU A 134 14.94 3.02 -15.54
N GLY A 135 14.29 3.75 -16.45
CA GLY A 135 14.70 3.89 -17.85
C GLY A 135 14.09 2.86 -18.80
N HIS A 136 13.41 1.83 -18.28
CA HIS A 136 12.65 0.91 -19.12
C HIS A 136 11.46 1.61 -19.79
N PRO A 137 11.21 1.33 -21.09
CA PRO A 137 10.00 1.82 -21.74
C PRO A 137 8.77 1.17 -21.10
N ILE A 138 7.68 1.93 -21.06
CA ILE A 138 6.36 1.43 -20.67
C ILE A 138 5.40 1.64 -21.84
N ASP A 139 4.52 0.66 -22.04
CA ASP A 139 3.48 0.75 -23.07
C ASP A 139 2.13 1.17 -22.46
N TYR A 140 1.88 0.81 -21.21
CA TYR A 140 0.60 1.04 -20.54
C TYR A 140 0.77 1.62 -19.13
N VAL A 141 -0.14 2.51 -18.78
CA VAL A 141 -0.35 3.02 -17.42
C VAL A 141 -1.82 2.80 -17.07
N PHE A 142 -2.06 2.16 -15.94
CA PHE A 142 -3.40 1.97 -15.40
C PHE A 142 -3.46 2.66 -14.04
N LEU A 143 -4.44 3.54 -13.85
CA LEU A 143 -4.80 4.09 -12.55
C LEU A 143 -6.17 3.56 -12.17
N GLY A 144 -6.28 2.96 -10.99
CA GLY A 144 -7.49 2.29 -10.53
C GLY A 144 -7.31 0.78 -10.50
N ALA A 145 -7.42 0.22 -9.30
CA ALA A 145 -7.32 -1.21 -9.01
C ALA A 145 -8.18 -1.54 -7.78
N CYS A 146 -8.11 -2.77 -7.26
CA CYS A 146 -8.75 -3.08 -5.97
C CYS A 146 -8.14 -2.30 -4.78
N THR A 147 -6.88 -1.83 -4.92
CA THR A 147 -6.10 -1.14 -3.89
C THR A 147 -6.09 0.39 -4.01
N ASN A 148 -6.51 0.94 -5.16
CA ASN A 148 -6.48 2.39 -5.46
C ASN A 148 -7.59 2.75 -6.47
N GLY A 149 -7.69 4.02 -6.87
CA GLY A 149 -8.76 4.51 -7.76
C GLY A 149 -9.89 5.18 -7.00
N ARG A 150 -9.61 5.66 -5.79
CA ARG A 150 -10.49 6.56 -5.05
C ARG A 150 -10.23 7.99 -5.50
N ILE A 151 -11.13 8.90 -5.16
CA ILE A 151 -11.03 10.30 -5.61
C ILE A 151 -9.71 10.98 -5.22
N GLU A 152 -9.12 10.60 -4.08
CA GLU A 152 -7.81 11.10 -3.67
C GLU A 152 -6.67 10.62 -4.58
N ASP A 153 -6.70 9.37 -5.06
CA ASP A 153 -5.71 8.83 -5.99
C ASP A 153 -5.76 9.59 -7.31
N PHE A 154 -6.97 9.85 -7.83
CA PHE A 154 -7.14 10.66 -9.04
C PHE A 154 -6.69 12.10 -8.86
N ARG A 155 -6.91 12.71 -7.68
CA ARG A 155 -6.42 14.06 -7.37
C ARG A 155 -4.89 14.09 -7.31
N ALA A 156 -4.28 13.10 -6.65
CA ALA A 156 -2.83 12.96 -6.58
C ALA A 156 -2.23 12.77 -7.97
N PHE A 157 -2.75 11.84 -8.76
CA PHE A 157 -2.34 11.62 -10.15
C PHE A 157 -2.47 12.90 -10.99
N ALA A 158 -3.64 13.54 -10.96
CA ALA A 158 -3.90 14.76 -11.71
C ALA A 158 -2.92 15.88 -11.34
N SER A 159 -2.56 16.00 -10.06
CA SER A 159 -1.56 16.99 -9.61
C SER A 159 -0.16 16.73 -10.21
N LEU A 160 0.23 15.46 -10.35
CA LEU A 160 1.54 15.05 -10.87
C LEU A 160 1.65 15.24 -12.38
N VAL A 161 0.54 15.03 -13.12
CA VAL A 161 0.52 15.08 -14.60
C VAL A 161 0.00 16.39 -15.16
N LYS A 162 -0.47 17.32 -14.33
CA LYS A 162 -1.01 18.62 -14.78
C LYS A 162 0.01 19.36 -15.65
N GLY A 163 -0.43 19.74 -16.85
CA GLY A 163 0.41 20.45 -17.83
C GLY A 163 1.43 19.56 -18.56
N LYS A 164 1.47 18.25 -18.27
CA LYS A 164 2.32 17.29 -18.96
C LYS A 164 1.53 16.53 -20.02
N LYS A 165 2.25 15.89 -20.94
CA LYS A 165 1.70 14.95 -21.91
C LYS A 165 2.37 13.60 -21.72
N LYS A 166 1.59 12.53 -21.88
CA LYS A 166 2.14 11.18 -22.01
C LYS A 166 3.05 11.10 -23.25
N ALA A 167 3.97 10.14 -23.28
CA ALA A 167 4.74 9.84 -24.48
C ALA A 167 3.86 9.24 -25.59
N ASP A 168 4.30 9.34 -26.85
CA ASP A 168 3.49 9.02 -28.03
C ASP A 168 3.07 7.53 -28.11
N GLY A 169 3.88 6.62 -27.57
CA GLY A 169 3.58 5.17 -27.52
C GLY A 169 2.85 4.69 -26.25
N VAL A 170 2.66 5.55 -25.25
CA VAL A 170 2.08 5.13 -23.96
C VAL A 170 0.56 5.20 -24.03
N THR A 171 -0.14 4.15 -23.60
CA THR A 171 -1.59 4.16 -23.37
C THR A 171 -1.86 4.37 -21.88
N ALA A 172 -2.71 5.34 -21.53
CA ALA A 172 -3.08 5.61 -20.13
C ALA A 172 -4.58 5.39 -19.93
N TRP A 173 -4.95 4.48 -19.03
CA TRP A 173 -6.33 4.22 -18.59
C TRP A 173 -6.51 4.68 -17.15
N LEU A 174 -7.61 5.38 -16.92
CA LEU A 174 -8.00 6.05 -15.68
C LEU A 174 -9.38 5.54 -15.29
#